data_AF-A0A4S8KJ20-F1
#
_entry.id   AF-A0A4S8KJ20-F1
#
_cell.length_a   1.000
_cell.length_b   1.000
_cell.length_c   1.000
_cell.angle_alpha   90.00
_cell.angle_beta   90.00
_cell.angle_gamma   90.00
#
_symmetry.space_group_name_H-M   'P 1'
#
loop_
_entity.id
_entity.type
_entity.pdbx_description
1 polymer ?
#
loop_
_entity_poly.entity_id
_entity_poly.type
_entity_poly.pdbx_seq_one_letter_code
_entity_poly.pdbx_strand_id
1 'polypeptide(L)'
;MQSVLYISDQLIYTFHASFADYIVSEDRSGGMYCNEIDQHTLLSHATLNLMNNLRFNLCDLPSSFLADKDVPEIEHRLKNISDTLGYACTFWGYHIARSNGNKRLMKGLENFLENKSVFWIEAMNLMKKLPVCQENIDYVLQVCILENFM
;
A
#
# COMPACT_ATOMS: atom_id res chain seq x y z
N MET A 1 26.61 19.78 12.88
CA MET A 1 25.72 18.62 12.62
C MET A 1 25.36 18.65 11.14
N GLN A 2 25.52 17.52 10.45
CA GLN A 2 25.03 17.38 9.08
C GLN A 2 23.53 17.04 9.14
N SER A 3 22.72 17.64 8.27
CA SER A 3 21.29 17.30 8.22
C SER A 3 21.12 15.85 7.76
N VAL A 4 20.27 15.07 8.42
CA VAL A 4 19.92 13.69 8.02
C VAL A 4 18.71 13.65 7.10
N LEU A 5 17.94 14.74 7.07
CA LEU A 5 16.75 14.93 6.24
C LEU A 5 16.84 16.25 5.45
N TYR A 6 16.27 16.30 4.26
CA TYR A 6 15.94 17.57 3.62
C TYR A 6 14.58 17.51 2.93
N ILE A 7 13.93 18.67 2.84
CA ILE A 7 12.64 18.83 2.18
C ILE A 7 12.87 19.65 0.91
N SER A 8 12.49 19.11 -0.24
CA SER A 8 12.46 19.83 -1.53
C SER A 8 11.23 19.39 -2.30
N ASP A 9 10.53 20.35 -2.93
CA ASP A 9 9.37 20.07 -3.78
C ASP A 9 8.31 19.18 -3.10
N GLN A 10 8.03 19.46 -1.82
CA GLN A 10 7.10 18.69 -0.96
C GLN A 10 7.50 17.22 -0.72
N LEU A 11 8.71 16.82 -1.12
CA LEU A 11 9.27 15.49 -0.87
C LEU A 11 10.27 15.54 0.28
N ILE A 12 10.30 14.47 1.06
CA ILE A 12 11.27 14.25 2.14
C ILE A 12 12.32 13.28 1.64
N TYR A 13 13.58 13.67 1.79
CA TYR A 13 14.72 12.88 1.38
C TYR A 13 15.60 12.56 2.57
N THR A 14 16.15 11.35 2.60
CA THR A 14 17.13 10.90 3.57
C THR A 14 18.51 10.94 2.94
N PHE A 15 19.48 11.56 3.62
CA PHE A 15 20.84 11.70 3.07
C PHE A 15 21.73 10.49 3.31
N HIS A 16 21.39 9.65 4.29
CA HIS A 16 22.20 8.53 4.69
C HIS A 16 21.36 7.27 4.76
N ALA A 17 21.85 6.18 4.15
CA ALA A 17 21.17 4.89 4.12
C ALA A 17 20.87 4.36 5.55
N SER A 18 21.73 4.67 6.53
CA SER A 18 21.53 4.27 7.92
C SER A 18 20.46 5.06 8.67
N PHE A 19 19.84 6.09 8.06
CA PHE A 19 18.82 6.88 8.75
C PHE A 19 17.59 6.04 9.08
N ALA A 20 17.18 5.16 8.16
CA ALA A 20 16.07 4.23 8.39
C ALA A 20 16.37 3.33 9.59
N ASP A 21 17.58 2.75 9.66
CA ASP A 21 17.98 1.92 10.80
C ASP A 21 18.02 2.74 12.11
N TYR A 22 18.49 3.98 12.04
CA TYR A 22 18.62 4.87 13.19
C TYR A 22 17.26 5.18 13.82
N ILE A 23 16.29 5.61 13.01
CA ILE A 23 15.01 6.11 13.53
C ILE A 23 14.14 4.99 14.14
N VAL A 24 14.36 3.74 13.74
CA VAL A 24 13.67 2.55 14.29
C VAL A 24 14.41 1.89 15.46
N SER A 25 15.48 2.51 15.97
CA SER A 25 16.28 2.00 17.09
C SER A 25 16.15 2.93 18.27
N GLU A 26 15.36 2.53 19.27
CA GLU A 26 15.03 3.35 20.45
C GLU A 26 16.29 3.79 21.21
N ASP A 27 17.26 2.89 21.33
CA ASP A 27 18.55 3.13 21.98
C ASP A 27 19.39 4.22 21.29
N ARG A 28 19.28 4.35 19.97
CA ARG A 28 20.02 5.36 19.19
C ARG A 28 19.23 6.65 18.98
N SER A 29 17.92 6.55 18.76
CA SER A 29 17.07 7.68 18.39
C SER A 29 16.39 8.37 19.57
N GLY A 30 16.32 7.72 20.73
CA GLY A 30 15.77 8.29 21.96
C GLY A 30 14.38 8.91 21.73
N GLY A 31 14.25 10.22 21.99
CA GLY A 31 12.98 10.94 21.82
C GLY A 31 12.46 11.05 20.38
N MET A 32 13.26 10.64 19.38
CA MET A 32 12.85 10.59 17.97
C MET A 32 12.50 9.17 17.50
N TYR A 33 12.42 8.20 18.43
CA TYR A 33 12.13 6.82 18.11
C TYR A 33 10.79 6.66 17.39
N CYS A 34 10.84 5.92 16.29
CA CYS A 34 9.70 5.56 15.48
C CYS A 34 9.43 4.06 15.63
N ASN A 35 8.38 3.71 16.36
CA ASN A 35 7.92 2.32 16.46
C ASN A 35 7.42 1.84 15.09
N GLU A 36 8.18 0.97 14.45
CA GLU A 36 7.90 0.42 13.13
C GLU A 36 6.54 -0.30 13.10
N ILE A 37 6.21 -1.12 14.10
CA ILE A 37 4.95 -1.87 14.16
C ILE A 37 3.75 -0.91 14.21
N ASP A 38 3.85 0.17 15.00
CA ASP A 38 2.77 1.16 15.11
C ASP A 38 2.59 1.92 13.79
N GLN A 39 3.68 2.30 13.11
CA GLN A 39 3.58 2.95 11.81
C GLN A 39 3.02 2.04 10.72
N HIS A 40 3.43 0.77 10.69
CA HIS A 40 2.87 -0.22 9.77
C HIS A 40 1.39 -0.48 10.05
N THR A 41 0.98 -0.49 11.32
CA THR A 41 -0.44 -0.57 11.70
C THR A 41 -1.23 0.65 11.24
N LEU A 42 -0.67 1.86 11.37
CA LEU A 42 -1.32 3.07 10.88
C LEU A 42 -1.48 3.05 9.35
N LEU A 43 -0.41 2.68 8.64
CA LEU A 43 -0.41 2.61 7.17
C LEU A 43 -1.31 1.50 6.63
N SER A 44 -1.41 0.36 7.30
CA SER A 44 -2.34 -0.71 6.88
C SER A 44 -3.80 -0.24 6.98
N HIS A 45 -4.18 0.46 8.05
CA HIS A 45 -5.50 1.10 8.14
C HIS A 45 -5.71 2.16 7.06
N ALA A 46 -4.72 3.03 6.84
CA ALA A 46 -4.84 4.11 5.85
C ALA A 46 -4.99 3.56 4.42
N THR A 47 -4.20 2.56 4.05
CA THR A 47 -4.24 1.95 2.72
C THR A 47 -5.56 1.22 2.47
N LEU A 48 -6.05 0.43 3.43
CA LEU A 48 -7.38 -0.20 3.33
C LEU A 48 -8.50 0.84 3.21
N ASN A 49 -8.46 1.92 3.99
CA ASN A 49 -9.44 2.99 3.92
C ASN A 49 -9.44 3.69 2.55
N LEU A 50 -8.27 3.96 1.98
CA LEU A 50 -8.16 4.55 0.64
C LEU A 50 -8.72 3.62 -0.43
N MET A 51 -8.42 2.32 -0.34
CA MET A 51 -8.87 1.32 -1.30
C MET A 51 -10.38 1.02 -1.21
N ASN A 52 -11.09 1.46 -0.16
CA ASN A 52 -12.55 1.44 -0.15
C ASN A 52 -13.17 2.30 -1.28
N ASN A 53 -12.43 3.26 -1.82
CA ASN A 53 -12.84 4.08 -2.96
C ASN A 53 -12.70 3.37 -4.31
N LEU A 54 -12.10 2.17 -4.36
CA LEU A 54 -12.04 1.38 -5.57
C LEU A 54 -13.45 1.00 -6.03
N ARG A 55 -13.64 1.06 -7.35
CA ARG A 55 -14.88 0.75 -8.04
C ARG A 55 -14.57 0.06 -9.36
N PHE A 56 -15.56 -0.63 -9.90
CA PHE A 56 -15.51 -1.16 -11.25
C PHE A 56 -15.21 -0.05 -12.26
N ASN A 57 -14.35 -0.36 -13.24
CA ASN A 57 -13.94 0.55 -14.31
C ASN A 57 -13.32 1.84 -13.75
N LEU A 58 -12.30 1.70 -12.91
CA LEU A 58 -11.69 2.79 -12.13
C LEU A 58 -11.21 3.95 -13.03
N CYS A 59 -10.73 3.63 -14.23
CA CYS A 59 -10.22 4.59 -15.21
C CYS A 59 -11.24 4.98 -16.29
N ASP A 60 -12.52 4.64 -16.10
CA ASP A 60 -13.62 4.96 -17.02
C ASP A 60 -13.27 4.60 -18.47
N LEU A 61 -12.77 3.37 -18.67
CA LEU A 61 -12.48 2.82 -19.98
C LEU A 61 -13.76 2.76 -20.82
N PRO A 62 -13.66 3.03 -22.13
CA PRO A 62 -14.83 3.10 -23.01
C PRO A 62 -15.49 1.74 -23.24
N SER A 63 -14.75 0.65 -23.10
CA SER A 63 -15.23 -0.71 -23.36
C SER A 63 -14.31 -1.74 -22.71
N SER A 64 -14.89 -2.81 -22.17
CA SER A 64 -14.16 -4.00 -21.71
C SER A 64 -13.79 -4.98 -22.84
N PHE A 65 -14.23 -4.72 -24.07
CA PHE A 65 -13.92 -5.53 -25.25
C PHE A 65 -12.61 -5.13 -25.94
N LEU A 66 -12.05 -3.98 -25.57
CA LEU A 66 -10.75 -3.53 -26.06
C LEU A 66 -9.66 -3.99 -25.09
N ALA A 67 -8.52 -4.43 -25.61
CA ALA A 67 -7.35 -4.58 -24.76
C ALA A 67 -6.88 -3.20 -24.30
N ASP A 68 -6.33 -3.09 -23.09
CA ASP A 68 -5.84 -1.83 -22.51
C ASP A 68 -4.95 -1.04 -23.50
N LYS A 69 -4.04 -1.72 -24.19
CA LYS A 69 -3.12 -1.11 -25.17
C LYS A 69 -3.81 -0.50 -26.39
N ASP A 70 -5.04 -0.92 -26.67
CA ASP A 70 -5.84 -0.48 -27.81
C ASP A 70 -6.85 0.61 -27.40
N VAL A 71 -6.88 0.99 -26.11
CA VAL A 71 -7.72 2.08 -25.61
C VAL A 71 -7.07 3.44 -25.95
N PRO A 72 -7.76 4.33 -26.68
CA PRO A 72 -7.24 5.66 -26.98
C PRO A 72 -6.98 6.47 -25.70
N GLU A 73 -5.81 7.10 -25.65
CA GLU A 73 -5.38 7.97 -24.54
C GLU A 73 -5.42 7.29 -23.16
N ILE A 74 -5.10 5.99 -23.11
CA ILE A 74 -5.12 5.23 -21.86
C ILE A 74 -4.26 5.89 -20.78
N GLU A 75 -3.12 6.48 -21.15
CA GLU A 75 -2.22 7.18 -20.22
C GLU A 75 -2.90 8.36 -19.54
N HIS A 76 -3.80 9.07 -20.23
CA HIS A 76 -4.57 10.15 -19.63
C HIS A 76 -5.57 9.60 -18.60
N ARG A 77 -6.22 8.46 -18.91
CA ARG A 77 -7.20 7.81 -18.04
C ARG A 77 -6.57 7.22 -16.78
N LEU A 78 -5.34 6.73 -16.88
CA LEU A 78 -4.58 6.22 -15.73
C LEU A 78 -4.35 7.29 -14.64
N LYS A 79 -4.46 8.58 -14.97
CA LYS A 79 -4.42 9.67 -13.97
C LYS A 79 -5.56 9.63 -12.96
N ASN A 80 -6.63 8.87 -13.23
CA ASN A 80 -7.69 8.60 -12.25
C ASN A 80 -7.16 7.80 -11.05
N ILE A 81 -6.04 7.08 -11.22
CA ILE A 81 -5.31 6.44 -10.14
C ILE A 81 -4.31 7.46 -9.59
N SER A 82 -4.70 8.20 -8.56
CA SER A 82 -3.79 9.09 -7.85
C SER A 82 -2.57 8.34 -7.29
N ASP A 83 -1.43 9.02 -7.15
CA ASP A 83 -0.21 8.43 -6.57
C ASP A 83 -0.46 7.80 -5.20
N THR A 84 -1.31 8.42 -4.38
CA THR A 84 -1.69 7.91 -3.06
C THR A 84 -2.50 6.62 -3.14
N LEU A 85 -3.45 6.53 -4.08
CA LEU A 85 -4.21 5.30 -4.30
C LEU A 85 -3.32 4.20 -4.90
N GLY A 86 -2.45 4.55 -5.85
CA GLY A 86 -1.47 3.64 -6.44
C GLY A 86 -0.51 3.06 -5.39
N TYR A 87 -0.06 3.89 -4.45
CA TYR A 87 0.73 3.45 -3.29
C TYR A 87 -0.08 2.46 -2.44
N ALA A 88 -1.32 2.81 -2.07
CA ALA A 88 -2.17 1.93 -1.26
C ALA A 88 -2.39 0.57 -1.94
N CYS A 89 -2.72 0.56 -3.23
CA CYS A 89 -2.89 -0.67 -4.01
C CYS A 89 -1.60 -1.51 -4.09
N THR A 90 -0.43 -0.88 -4.04
CA THR A 90 0.87 -1.58 -4.15
C THR A 90 1.30 -2.19 -2.81
N PHE A 91 1.13 -1.48 -1.69
CA PHE A 91 1.82 -1.78 -0.42
C PHE A 91 0.94 -2.21 0.76
N TRP A 92 -0.38 -2.32 0.59
CA TRP A 92 -1.28 -2.65 1.70
C TRP A 92 -0.91 -3.97 2.42
N GLY A 93 -0.60 -5.04 1.68
CA GLY A 93 -0.24 -6.35 2.23
C GLY A 93 1.12 -6.31 2.93
N TYR A 94 2.09 -5.58 2.36
CA TYR A 94 3.39 -5.32 2.99
C TYR A 94 3.24 -4.66 4.37
N HIS A 95 2.33 -3.69 4.50
CA HIS A 95 2.04 -3.05 5.78
C HIS A 95 1.30 -3.97 6.76
N ILE A 96 0.32 -4.76 6.28
CA ILE A 96 -0.40 -5.71 7.14
C ILE A 96 0.56 -6.74 7.74
N ALA A 97 1.46 -7.33 6.95
CA ALA A 97 2.43 -8.33 7.42
C ALA A 97 3.40 -7.83 8.50
N ARG A 98 3.56 -6.51 8.67
CA ARG A 98 4.44 -5.88 9.67
C ARG A 98 3.67 -5.11 10.75
N SER A 99 2.34 -5.19 10.71
CA SER A 99 1.48 -4.53 11.69
C SER A 99 1.28 -5.39 12.93
N ASN A 100 0.60 -4.86 13.93
CA ASN A 100 0.21 -5.63 15.11
C ASN A 100 -0.99 -6.56 14.90
N GLY A 101 -1.56 -6.65 13.69
CA GLY A 101 -2.64 -7.57 13.36
C GLY A 101 -3.92 -7.37 14.20
N ASN A 102 -4.16 -6.17 14.74
CA ASN A 102 -5.30 -5.99 15.65
C ASN A 102 -6.65 -6.34 15.01
N LYS A 103 -7.64 -6.72 15.83
CA LYS A 103 -8.98 -7.17 15.36
C LYS A 103 -9.68 -6.18 14.42
N ARG A 104 -9.48 -4.88 14.61
CA ARG A 104 -10.08 -3.85 13.74
C ARG A 104 -9.44 -3.91 12.34
N LEU A 105 -8.13 -4.15 12.27
CA LEU A 105 -7.42 -4.29 11.02
C LEU A 105 -7.87 -5.54 10.27
N MET A 106 -7.97 -6.69 10.95
CA MET A 106 -8.42 -7.94 10.34
C MET A 106 -9.85 -7.83 9.78
N LYS A 107 -10.77 -7.20 10.52
CA LYS A 107 -12.12 -6.89 10.00
C LYS A 107 -12.10 -5.98 8.76
N GLY A 108 -11.19 -5.01 8.74
CA GLY A 108 -11.01 -4.13 7.58
C GLY A 108 -10.49 -4.89 6.35
N LEU A 109 -9.55 -5.82 6.58
CA LEU A 109 -9.01 -6.71 5.55
C LEU A 109 -10.09 -7.64 4.99
N GLU A 110 -10.86 -8.31 5.83
CA GLU A 110 -11.99 -9.15 5.40
C GLU A 110 -12.95 -8.39 4.49
N ASN A 111 -13.38 -7.20 4.94
CA ASN A 111 -14.27 -6.34 4.16
C ASN A 111 -13.67 -5.93 2.80
N PHE A 112 -12.36 -5.64 2.76
CA PHE A 112 -11.65 -5.33 1.52
C PHE A 112 -11.60 -6.56 0.59
N LEU A 113 -11.25 -7.73 1.10
CA LEU A 113 -11.16 -8.95 0.32
C LEU A 113 -12.52 -9.33 -0.29
N GLU A 114 -13.60 -9.20 0.47
CA GLU A 114 -14.95 -9.52 0.02
C GLU A 114 -15.49 -8.51 -1.01
N ASN A 115 -15.25 -7.20 -0.79
CA ASN A 115 -15.97 -6.16 -1.54
C ASN A 115 -15.12 -5.39 -2.55
N LYS A 116 -13.79 -5.48 -2.48
CA LYS A 116 -12.86 -4.59 -3.21
C LYS A 116 -11.71 -5.32 -3.93
N SER A 117 -11.47 -6.59 -3.63
CA SER A 117 -10.35 -7.37 -4.20
C SER A 117 -10.31 -7.38 -5.74
N VAL A 118 -11.45 -7.57 -6.40
CA VAL A 118 -11.52 -7.59 -7.88
C VAL A 118 -11.19 -6.21 -8.47
N PHE A 119 -11.70 -5.12 -7.86
CA PHE A 119 -11.39 -3.76 -8.30
C PHE A 119 -9.93 -3.39 -8.03
N TRP A 120 -9.34 -3.95 -6.98
CA TRP A 120 -7.91 -3.83 -6.73
C TRP A 120 -7.09 -4.54 -7.82
N ILE A 121 -7.45 -5.77 -8.19
CA ILE A 121 -6.77 -6.49 -9.29
C ILE A 121 -6.90 -5.71 -10.61
N GLU A 122 -8.06 -5.12 -10.89
CA GLU A 122 -8.26 -4.23 -12.04
C GLU A 122 -7.26 -3.05 -12.01
N ALA A 123 -7.17 -2.33 -10.90
CA ALA A 123 -6.22 -1.22 -10.74
C ALA A 123 -4.77 -1.68 -10.91
N MET A 124 -4.40 -2.84 -10.36
CA MET A 124 -3.05 -3.40 -10.48
C MET A 124 -2.73 -3.82 -11.92
N ASN A 125 -3.70 -4.35 -12.67
CA ASN A 125 -3.54 -4.62 -14.09
C ASN A 125 -3.31 -3.34 -14.92
N LEU A 126 -4.09 -2.30 -14.64
CA LEU A 126 -3.96 -1.00 -15.32
C LEU A 126 -2.60 -0.35 -15.05
N MET A 127 -2.09 -0.45 -13.82
CA MET A 127 -0.74 0.00 -13.44
C MET A 127 0.38 -0.94 -13.92
N LYS A 128 0.07 -2.07 -14.58
CA LYS A 128 1.04 -3.09 -15.01
C LYS A 128 1.83 -3.71 -13.85
N LYS A 129 1.17 -3.91 -12.70
CA LYS A 129 1.72 -4.46 -11.45
C LYS A 129 1.10 -5.78 -11.00
N LEU A 130 0.51 -6.57 -11.90
CA LEU A 130 -0.09 -7.87 -11.54
C LEU A 130 0.79 -8.80 -10.69
N PRO A 131 2.12 -8.92 -10.90
CA PRO A 131 2.96 -9.75 -10.03
C PRO A 131 2.93 -9.34 -8.55
N VAL A 132 2.76 -8.04 -8.27
CA VAL A 132 2.68 -7.50 -6.90
C VAL A 132 1.36 -7.92 -6.21
N CYS A 133 0.32 -8.31 -6.96
CA CYS A 133 -0.87 -8.90 -6.37
C CYS A 133 -0.54 -10.20 -5.64
N GLN A 134 0.29 -11.05 -6.24
CA GLN A 134 0.70 -12.31 -5.61
C GLN A 134 1.45 -12.04 -4.31
N GLU A 135 2.42 -11.11 -4.32
CA GLU A 135 3.17 -10.74 -3.11
C GLU A 135 2.25 -10.26 -1.98
N ASN A 136 1.26 -9.42 -2.29
CA ASN A 136 0.29 -8.94 -1.29
C ASN A 136 -0.59 -10.07 -0.73
N ILE A 137 -0.98 -11.03 -1.58
CA ILE A 137 -1.74 -12.20 -1.15
C ILE A 137 -0.88 -13.09 -0.25
N ASP A 138 0.39 -13.33 -0.61
CA ASP A 138 1.33 -14.15 0.17
C ASP A 138 1.56 -13.55 1.57
N TYR A 139 1.72 -12.22 1.65
CA TYR A 139 1.82 -11.51 2.93
C TYR A 139 0.60 -11.76 3.82
N VAL A 140 -0.61 -11.71 3.27
CA VAL A 140 -1.84 -11.96 4.03
C VAL A 140 -1.95 -13.42 4.46
N LEU A 141 -1.64 -14.35 3.56
CA LEU A 141 -1.67 -15.78 3.89
C LEU A 141 -0.73 -16.09 5.06
N GLN A 142 0.46 -15.49 5.08
CA GLN A 142 1.39 -15.64 6.20
C GLN A 142 0.77 -15.15 7.52
N VAL A 143 0.11 -13.98 7.53
CA VAL A 143 -0.56 -13.44 8.73
C VAL A 143 -1.72 -14.32 9.18
N CYS A 144 -2.61 -14.72 8.27
CA CYS A 144 -3.78 -15.54 8.58
C CYS A 144 -3.39 -16.95 9.07
N ILE A 145 -2.29 -17.51 8.57
CA ILE A 145 -1.79 -18.80 9.06
C ILE A 145 -1.27 -18.65 10.49
N LEU A 146 -0.50 -17.59 10.79
CA LEU A 146 0.04 -17.35 12.13
C LEU A 146 -1.05 -17.10 13.19
N GLU A 147 -2.15 -16.44 12.84
CA GLU A 147 -3.29 -16.27 13.76
C GLU A 147 -4.04 -17.57 14.08
N ASN A 148 -4.06 -18.55 13.18
CA ASN A 148 -4.69 -19.86 13.44
C ASN A 148 -3.85 -20.78 14.34
N PHE A 149 -2.62 -20.38 14.69
CA PHE A 149 -1.73 -21.11 15.61
C PHE A 149 -1.56 -20.42 16.97
N MET A 150 -2.31 -19.35 17.25
CA MET A 150 -2.36 -18.63 18.53
C MET A 150 -3.72 -18.77 19.19
#